data_AF-A0A6M0QWM3-F1
#
_entry.id   AF-A0A6M0QWM3-F1
#
_cell.length_a   1.000
_cell.length_b   1.000
_cell.length_c   1.000
_cell.angle_alpha   90.00
_cell.angle_beta   90.00
_cell.angle_gamma   90.00
#
_symmetry.space_group_name_H-M   'P 1'
#
loop_
_entity.id
_entity.type
_entity.pdbx_description
1 polymer ?
#
loop_
_entity_poly.entity_id
_entity_poly.type
_entity_poly.pdbx_seq_one_letter_code
_entity_poly.pdbx_strand_id
1 'polypeptide(L)'
;MALPPRVFFTLHEASARWGCSIADIAGWAAVGKLKIMTGIGLVRCGDRIVIGQITISPMDLQPLFRRCGTGPVEGLVRRIMPSDSAHWLIITEPPTGVIVAVADMLILAEDVFAFEEDHDMVRRPATGANGGTSYAWEGMNVALIQRIHDRGLPATQAELIAEMQGWFADQSDGMKMPDSRSIRRRITPIWRALRKEDA
;
A
#
# COMPACT_ATOMS: atom_id res chain seq x y z
N MET A 1 23.99 -2.19 17.87
CA MET A 1 23.08 -1.03 17.86
C MET A 1 22.23 -1.15 16.61
N ALA A 2 20.90 -1.17 16.73
CA ALA A 2 20.03 -1.31 15.56
C ALA A 2 20.06 -0.03 14.73
N LEU A 3 20.17 -0.16 13.40
CA LEU A 3 20.08 0.99 12.50
C LEU A 3 18.64 1.53 12.47
N PRO A 4 18.45 2.83 12.19
CA PRO A 4 17.12 3.39 11.93
C PRO A 4 16.39 2.64 10.81
N PRO A 5 15.05 2.65 10.82
CA PRO A 5 14.26 2.01 9.77
C PRO A 5 14.50 2.67 8.41
N ARG A 6 14.26 1.88 7.37
CA ARG A 6 14.36 2.31 5.97
C ARG A 6 13.34 3.42 5.69
N VAL A 7 13.77 4.48 4.99
CA VAL A 7 12.94 5.67 4.69
C VAL A 7 12.36 5.66 3.27
N PHE A 8 13.10 5.14 2.29
CA PHE A 8 12.70 5.16 0.88
C PHE A 8 12.85 3.81 0.21
N PHE A 9 11.97 3.51 -0.73
CA PHE A 9 12.12 2.44 -1.71
C PHE A 9 12.24 3.06 -3.09
N THR A 10 13.19 2.59 -3.89
CA THR A 10 13.18 2.88 -5.32
C THR A 10 12.01 2.18 -6.00
N LEU A 11 11.59 2.66 -7.18
CA LEU A 11 10.56 1.97 -7.96
C LEU A 11 10.94 0.52 -8.30
N HIS A 12 12.24 0.26 -8.52
CA HIS A 12 12.75 -1.09 -8.78
C HIS A 12 12.57 -2.01 -7.56
N GLU A 13 12.86 -1.52 -6.36
CA GLU A 13 12.70 -2.31 -5.14
C GLU A 13 11.24 -2.58 -4.83
N ALA A 14 10.36 -1.58 -4.97
CA ALA A 14 8.92 -1.75 -4.81
C ALA A 14 8.35 -2.74 -5.85
N SER A 15 8.77 -2.63 -7.10
CA SER A 15 8.41 -3.56 -8.20
C SER A 15 8.82 -5.00 -7.89
N ALA A 16 10.06 -5.22 -7.46
CA ALA A 16 10.54 -6.55 -7.06
C ALA A 16 9.79 -7.09 -5.83
N ARG A 17 9.50 -6.22 -4.86
CA ARG A 17 8.79 -6.57 -3.62
C ARG A 17 7.35 -7.02 -3.88
N TRP A 18 6.65 -6.34 -4.78
CA TRP A 18 5.24 -6.63 -5.12
C TRP A 18 5.06 -7.60 -6.28
N GLY A 19 6.14 -7.95 -6.99
CA GLY A 19 6.08 -8.81 -8.17
C GLY A 19 5.29 -8.18 -9.33
N CYS A 20 5.31 -6.85 -9.45
CA CYS A 20 4.65 -6.09 -10.51
C CYS A 20 5.67 -5.33 -11.35
N SER A 21 5.25 -4.76 -12.48
CA SER A 21 6.13 -3.89 -13.28
C SER A 21 6.15 -2.45 -12.72
N ILE A 22 7.20 -1.69 -13.02
CA ILE A 22 7.24 -0.24 -12.71
C ILE A 22 6.07 0.50 -13.38
N ALA A 23 5.61 0.03 -14.54
CA ALA A 23 4.44 0.58 -15.22
C ALA A 23 3.14 0.44 -14.40
N ASP A 24 3.00 -0.63 -13.61
CA ASP A 24 1.85 -0.79 -12.71
C ASP A 24 1.90 0.24 -11.59
N ILE A 25 3.08 0.44 -10.99
CA ILE A 25 3.31 1.43 -9.93
C ILE A 25 3.04 2.85 -10.43
N ALA A 26 3.55 3.20 -11.62
CA ALA A 26 3.28 4.48 -12.26
C ALA A 26 1.79 4.69 -12.52
N GLY A 27 1.07 3.64 -12.94
CA GLY A 27 -0.37 3.66 -13.12
C GLY A 27 -1.13 3.93 -11.81
N TRP A 28 -0.76 3.26 -10.72
CA TRP A 28 -1.33 3.49 -9.39
C TRP A 28 -1.08 4.91 -8.89
N ALA A 29 0.14 5.42 -9.09
CA ALA A 29 0.47 6.79 -8.73
C ALA A 29 -0.30 7.82 -9.57
N ALA A 30 -0.53 7.56 -10.86
CA ALA A 30 -1.31 8.44 -11.73
C ALA A 30 -2.78 8.59 -11.30
N VAL A 31 -3.34 7.59 -10.60
CA VAL A 31 -4.69 7.64 -10.03
C VAL A 31 -4.70 7.90 -8.51
N GLY A 32 -3.58 8.39 -7.96
CA GLY A 32 -3.49 8.87 -6.59
C GLY A 32 -3.41 7.79 -5.51
N LYS A 33 -3.07 6.55 -5.87
CA LYS A 33 -2.89 5.46 -4.89
C LYS A 33 -1.52 5.47 -4.22
N LEU A 34 -0.53 6.07 -4.87
CA LEU A 34 0.85 6.18 -4.40
C LEU A 34 1.41 7.54 -4.83
N LYS A 35 2.45 8.00 -4.14
CA LYS A 35 3.24 9.16 -4.57
C LYS A 35 4.60 8.69 -5.07
N ILE A 36 5.00 9.17 -6.24
CA ILE A 36 6.36 9.01 -6.74
C ILE A 36 7.10 10.31 -6.48
N MET A 37 8.24 10.20 -5.84
CA MET A 37 9.06 11.33 -5.43
C MET A 37 10.45 11.26 -6.03
N THR A 38 11.14 12.40 -6.02
CA THR A 38 12.58 12.47 -6.28
C THR A 38 13.19 13.65 -5.53
N GLY A 39 14.51 13.68 -5.45
CA GLY A 39 15.26 14.82 -4.94
C GLY A 39 15.67 15.74 -6.09
N ILE A 40 15.49 17.04 -5.92
CA ILE A 40 15.97 18.05 -6.88
C ILE A 40 16.91 19.06 -6.22
N GLY A 41 17.78 19.64 -7.04
CA GLY A 41 18.49 20.86 -6.69
C GLY A 41 17.56 22.07 -6.61
N LEU A 42 18.13 23.26 -6.49
CA LEU A 42 17.37 24.51 -6.45
C LEU A 42 16.65 24.74 -7.79
N VAL A 43 15.33 24.94 -7.74
CA VAL A 43 14.52 25.41 -8.86
C VAL A 43 13.65 26.59 -8.44
N ARG A 44 13.26 27.43 -9.40
CA ARG A 44 12.21 28.44 -9.19
C ARG A 44 10.89 28.02 -9.81
N CYS A 45 9.83 28.33 -9.11
CA CYS A 45 8.44 28.21 -9.55
C CYS A 45 7.74 29.56 -9.34
N GLY A 46 7.82 30.44 -10.34
CA GLY A 46 7.45 31.85 -10.17
C GLY A 46 8.34 32.51 -9.13
N ASP A 47 7.74 33.13 -8.11
CA ASP A 47 8.46 33.79 -7.03
C ASP A 47 8.97 32.84 -5.92
N ARG A 48 8.62 31.55 -6.02
CA ARG A 48 8.97 30.55 -5.01
C ARG A 48 10.23 29.78 -5.39
N ILE A 49 11.13 29.59 -4.43
CA ILE A 49 12.25 28.65 -4.55
C ILE A 49 11.85 27.31 -3.93
N VAL A 50 12.11 26.22 -4.66
CA VAL A 50 11.84 24.84 -4.22
C VAL A 50 13.15 24.05 -4.32
N ILE A 51 13.43 23.21 -3.32
CA ILE A 51 14.64 22.37 -3.25
C ILE A 51 14.34 21.10 -2.46
N GLY A 52 15.07 20.02 -2.75
CA GLY A 52 15.01 18.78 -1.99
C GLY A 52 13.90 17.87 -2.50
N GLN A 53 13.18 17.23 -1.57
CA GLN A 53 12.18 16.22 -1.89
C GLN A 53 10.90 16.82 -2.48
N ILE A 54 10.50 16.32 -3.65
CA ILE A 54 9.29 16.72 -4.34
C ILE A 54 8.55 15.49 -4.88
N THR A 55 7.24 15.63 -5.13
CA THR A 55 6.44 14.64 -5.86
C THR A 55 6.39 15.00 -7.34
N ILE A 56 6.49 13.99 -8.20
CA ILE A 56 6.43 14.11 -9.67
C ILE A 56 5.18 13.43 -10.21
N SER A 57 4.68 13.95 -11.34
CA SER A 57 3.54 13.36 -12.05
C SER A 57 4.03 12.21 -12.94
N PRO A 58 3.55 10.97 -12.74
CA PRO A 58 3.90 9.86 -13.63
C PRO A 58 3.38 10.09 -15.07
N MET A 59 2.29 10.83 -15.22
CA MET A 59 1.71 11.15 -16.52
C MET A 59 2.61 12.04 -17.38
N ASP A 60 3.46 12.85 -16.76
CA ASP A 60 4.41 13.70 -17.47
C ASP A 60 5.62 12.88 -17.96
N LEU A 61 5.79 11.69 -17.40
CA LEU A 61 6.92 10.79 -17.59
C LEU A 61 6.49 9.44 -18.18
N GLN A 62 5.27 9.36 -18.74
CA GLN A 62 4.68 8.13 -19.26
C GLN A 62 5.60 7.33 -20.21
N PRO A 63 6.41 7.95 -21.10
CA PRO A 63 7.33 7.20 -21.96
C PRO A 63 8.37 6.36 -21.21
N LEU A 64 8.75 6.72 -19.97
CA LEU A 64 9.68 5.96 -19.14
C LEU A 64 9.10 4.63 -18.66
N PHE A 65 7.77 4.53 -18.60
CA PHE A 65 7.06 3.40 -18.01
C PHE A 65 6.53 2.41 -19.07
N ARG A 66 7.15 2.38 -20.26
CA ARG A 66 6.78 1.43 -21.32
C ARG A 66 7.07 -0.01 -20.88
N ARG A 67 6.04 -0.86 -20.87
CA ARG A 67 6.16 -2.29 -20.48
C ARG A 67 7.11 -3.10 -21.35
N CYS A 68 7.32 -2.71 -22.61
CA CYS A 68 8.24 -3.38 -23.52
C CYS A 68 9.71 -3.02 -23.30
N GLY A 69 10.03 -2.13 -22.35
CA GLY A 69 11.41 -1.75 -22.02
C GLY A 69 12.08 -0.81 -23.04
N THR A 70 11.38 -0.38 -24.10
CA THR A 70 11.91 0.54 -25.13
C THR A 70 11.68 2.02 -24.81
N GLY A 71 11.58 2.35 -23.52
CA GLY A 71 11.46 3.72 -23.03
C GLY A 71 12.81 4.43 -22.96
N PRO A 72 12.83 5.77 -22.91
CA PRO A 72 14.02 6.48 -22.47
C PRO A 72 14.35 6.13 -21.01
N VAL A 73 15.59 6.36 -20.60
CA VAL A 73 16.07 6.12 -19.23
C VAL A 73 15.81 7.31 -18.30
N GLU A 74 15.63 8.49 -18.90
CA GLU A 74 15.45 9.78 -18.25
C GLU A 74 14.31 10.56 -18.89
N GLY A 75 13.58 11.32 -18.08
CA GLY A 75 12.48 12.16 -18.53
C GLY A 75 12.54 13.56 -17.93
N LEU A 76 11.80 14.48 -18.57
CA LEU A 76 11.81 15.89 -18.24
C LEU A 76 10.61 16.26 -17.37
N VAL A 77 10.88 16.76 -16.17
CA VAL A 77 9.87 17.23 -15.24
C VAL A 77 9.77 18.75 -15.32
N ARG A 78 8.59 19.26 -15.66
CA ARG A 78 8.30 20.70 -15.74
C ARG A 78 7.34 21.20 -14.68
N ARG A 79 6.66 20.29 -13.98
CA ARG A 79 5.86 20.61 -12.80
C ARG A 79 6.18 19.65 -11.67
N ILE A 80 6.15 20.18 -10.46
CA ILE A 80 6.46 19.46 -9.24
C ILE A 80 5.43 19.81 -8.20
N MET A 81 5.22 18.91 -7.25
CA MET A 81 4.45 19.21 -6.05
C MET A 81 5.42 19.17 -4.86
N PRO A 82 5.74 20.34 -4.27
CA PRO A 82 6.56 20.41 -3.06
C PRO A 82 5.94 19.61 -1.91
N SER A 83 6.78 19.10 -1.01
CA SER A 83 6.33 18.26 0.11
C SER A 83 5.38 18.97 1.07
N ASP A 84 5.42 20.30 1.13
CA ASP A 84 4.57 21.16 1.97
C ASP A 84 3.36 21.75 1.23
N SER A 85 3.05 21.26 0.03
CA SER A 85 2.01 21.79 -0.85
C SER A 85 1.13 20.66 -1.41
N ALA A 86 -0.17 20.94 -1.52
CA ALA A 86 -1.12 20.11 -2.27
C ALA A 86 -1.30 20.56 -3.73
N HIS A 87 -0.60 21.61 -4.14
CA HIS A 87 -0.71 22.21 -5.46
C HIS A 87 0.54 21.94 -6.31
N TRP A 88 0.31 21.62 -7.58
CA TRP A 88 1.33 21.55 -8.60
C TRP A 88 1.87 22.94 -8.92
N LEU A 89 3.18 23.06 -8.94
CA LEU A 89 3.90 24.26 -9.35
C LEU A 89 4.65 23.99 -10.64
N ILE A 90 4.65 24.96 -11.56
CA ILE A 90 5.42 24.90 -12.79
C ILE A 90 6.83 25.42 -12.51
N ILE A 91 7.84 24.70 -12.97
CA ILE A 91 9.23 25.14 -12.92
C ILE A 91 9.41 26.25 -13.97
N THR A 92 9.79 27.43 -13.51
CA THR A 92 10.11 28.58 -14.37
C THR A 92 11.62 28.70 -14.60
N GLU A 93 12.45 28.28 -13.63
CA GLU A 93 13.91 28.20 -13.79
C GLU A 93 14.45 26.88 -13.23
N PRO A 94 15.18 26.09 -14.05
CA PRO A 94 15.44 26.32 -15.48
C PRO A 94 14.17 26.17 -16.35
N PRO A 95 13.98 26.96 -17.43
CA PRO A 95 12.78 26.91 -18.26
C PRO A 95 12.52 25.54 -18.93
N THR A 96 13.59 24.76 -19.13
CA THR A 96 13.50 23.41 -19.67
C THR A 96 12.85 22.44 -18.68
N GLY A 97 12.93 22.71 -17.38
CA GLY A 97 12.62 21.77 -16.32
C GLY A 97 13.84 20.97 -15.86
N VAL A 98 13.59 19.94 -15.05
CA VAL A 98 14.63 19.10 -14.44
C VAL A 98 14.56 17.69 -15.03
N ILE A 99 15.73 17.12 -15.33
CA ILE A 99 15.84 15.73 -15.79
C ILE A 99 15.79 14.80 -14.59
N VAL A 100 14.99 13.74 -14.68
CA VAL A 100 14.85 12.71 -13.64
C VAL A 100 14.94 11.32 -14.27
N ALA A 101 15.79 10.47 -13.72
CA ALA A 101 15.89 9.07 -14.12
C ALA A 101 14.96 8.20 -13.28
N VAL A 102 14.51 7.05 -13.83
CA VAL A 102 13.72 6.07 -13.07
C VAL A 102 14.48 5.54 -11.84
N ALA A 103 15.82 5.52 -11.90
CA ALA A 103 16.68 5.11 -10.80
C ALA A 103 16.60 6.05 -9.58
N ASP A 104 16.25 7.33 -9.80
CA ASP A 104 16.15 8.36 -8.76
C ASP A 104 14.71 8.56 -8.27
N MET A 105 13.78 7.72 -8.72
CA MET A 105 12.38 7.76 -8.32
C MET A 105 12.14 6.88 -7.10
N LEU A 106 11.54 7.50 -6.08
CA LEU A 106 11.37 6.95 -4.75
C LEU A 106 9.90 6.92 -4.35
N ILE A 107 9.57 6.01 -3.45
CA ILE A 107 8.33 5.96 -2.68
C ILE A 107 8.72 6.00 -1.21
N LEU A 108 8.00 6.76 -0.40
CA LEU A 108 8.19 6.75 1.05
C LEU A 108 7.91 5.36 1.62
N ALA A 109 8.70 4.93 2.59
CA ALA A 109 8.50 3.64 3.24
C ALA A 109 7.11 3.55 3.91
N GLU A 110 6.63 4.64 4.52
CA GLU A 110 5.27 4.71 5.07
C GLU A 110 4.19 4.50 4.00
N ASP A 111 4.34 5.08 2.80
CA ASP A 111 3.41 4.89 1.69
C ASP A 111 3.44 3.44 1.17
N VAL A 112 4.63 2.82 1.11
CA VAL A 112 4.76 1.40 0.75
C VAL A 112 4.04 0.52 1.76
N PHE A 113 4.24 0.74 3.06
CA PHE A 113 3.61 -0.06 4.11
C PHE A 113 2.10 0.15 4.17
N ALA A 114 1.64 1.40 4.05
CA ALA A 114 0.21 1.72 3.99
C ALA A 114 -0.46 1.05 2.77
N PHE A 115 0.17 1.14 1.59
CA PHE A 115 -0.33 0.47 0.39
C PHE A 115 -0.38 -1.05 0.56
N GLU A 116 0.61 -1.64 1.22
CA GLU A 116 0.61 -3.08 1.49
C GLU A 116 -0.50 -3.52 2.45
N GLU A 117 -0.77 -2.71 3.47
CA GLU A 117 -1.86 -2.92 4.41
C GLU A 117 -3.22 -2.81 3.70
N ASP A 118 -3.43 -1.74 2.91
CA ASP A 118 -4.68 -1.48 2.18
C ASP A 118 -5.02 -2.55 1.14
N HIS A 119 -4.00 -3.22 0.60
CA HIS A 119 -4.14 -4.20 -0.48
C HIS A 119 -3.85 -5.65 -0.06
N ASP A 120 -3.70 -5.94 1.24
CA ASP A 120 -3.36 -7.27 1.77
C ASP A 120 -2.08 -7.87 1.13
N MET A 121 -1.13 -7.03 0.71
CA MET A 121 0.05 -7.44 -0.07
C MET A 121 1.21 -7.94 0.80
N VAL A 122 1.05 -7.92 2.12
CA VAL A 122 2.05 -8.45 3.05
C VAL A 122 2.18 -9.96 2.86
N ARG A 123 3.12 -10.39 2.01
CA ARG A 123 3.75 -11.71 2.15
C ARG A 123 4.52 -11.68 3.45
N ARG A 124 3.92 -12.16 4.55
CA ARG A 124 4.70 -12.52 5.74
C ARG A 124 5.69 -13.62 5.33
N PRO A 125 7.01 -13.42 5.46
CA PRO A 125 7.89 -14.56 5.66
C PRO A 125 7.39 -15.24 6.93
N ALA A 126 7.25 -16.56 6.91
CA ALA A 126 7.01 -17.31 8.13
C ALA A 126 8.21 -17.10 9.06
N THR A 127 8.13 -16.16 10.01
CA THR A 127 8.89 -16.10 11.28
C THR A 127 8.61 -14.80 12.04
N GLY A 128 8.00 -14.93 13.23
CA GLY A 128 8.32 -14.16 14.44
C GLY A 128 8.00 -12.65 14.54
N ALA A 129 7.10 -12.32 15.48
CA ALA A 129 7.08 -11.14 16.35
C ALA A 129 6.63 -9.76 15.80
N ASN A 130 5.34 -9.48 16.08
CA ASN A 130 4.71 -8.25 16.58
C ASN A 130 5.10 -6.86 16.03
N GLY A 131 4.15 -6.23 15.30
CA GLY A 131 4.00 -4.76 15.25
C GLY A 131 3.28 -4.23 13.99
N GLY A 132 2.02 -3.80 14.13
CA GLY A 132 1.28 -3.02 13.11
C GLY A 132 -0.16 -3.49 12.91
N THR A 133 -1.14 -2.65 13.24
CA THR A 133 -2.55 -2.97 13.57
C THR A 133 -3.44 -3.42 12.41
N SER A 134 -3.19 -4.65 11.94
CA SER A 134 -4.21 -5.51 11.33
C SER A 134 -5.43 -5.59 12.26
N TYR A 135 -6.67 -5.67 11.75
CA TYR A 135 -7.86 -5.96 12.57
C TYR A 135 -7.57 -7.05 13.62
N ALA A 136 -8.30 -7.08 14.73
CA ALA A 136 -8.12 -8.05 15.83
C ALA A 136 -8.46 -9.50 15.41
N TRP A 137 -7.80 -10.02 14.38
CA TRP A 137 -7.99 -11.33 13.77
C TRP A 137 -7.64 -12.45 14.73
N GLU A 138 -6.62 -12.24 15.57
CA GLU A 138 -6.27 -13.18 16.63
C GLU A 138 -7.40 -13.24 17.67
N GLY A 139 -7.93 -12.10 18.08
CA GLY A 139 -9.12 -12.03 18.94
C GLY A 139 -10.34 -12.69 18.30
N MET A 140 -10.57 -12.48 17.00
CA MET A 140 -11.64 -13.13 16.25
C MET A 140 -11.46 -14.66 16.24
N ASN A 141 -10.23 -15.16 16.09
CA ASN A 141 -9.97 -16.61 16.14
C ASN A 141 -10.26 -17.19 17.53
N VAL A 142 -9.89 -16.49 18.60
CA VAL A 142 -10.22 -16.92 19.98
C VAL A 142 -11.73 -16.95 20.18
N ALA A 143 -12.43 -15.89 19.78
CA ALA A 143 -13.89 -15.80 19.88
C ALA A 143 -14.59 -16.89 19.05
N LEU A 144 -14.07 -17.16 17.84
CA LEU A 144 -14.56 -18.22 16.96
C LEU A 144 -14.42 -19.60 17.62
N ILE A 145 -13.26 -19.91 18.21
CA ILE A 145 -13.00 -21.19 18.89
C ILE A 145 -13.89 -21.34 20.12
N GLN A 146 -13.98 -20.32 20.98
CA GLN A 146 -14.85 -20.33 22.15
C GLN A 146 -16.32 -20.55 21.74
N ARG A 147 -16.79 -19.80 20.74
CA ARG A 147 -18.15 -19.95 20.21
C ARG A 147 -18.41 -21.36 19.68
N ILE A 148 -17.47 -21.96 18.97
CA ILE A 148 -17.64 -23.31 18.42
C ILE A 148 -17.61 -24.36 19.53
N HIS A 149 -16.74 -24.19 20.52
CA HIS A 149 -16.68 -25.05 21.70
C HIS A 149 -17.99 -25.01 22.50
N ASP A 150 -18.53 -23.81 22.74
CA ASP A 150 -19.67 -23.62 23.63
C ASP A 150 -21.02 -23.90 22.94
N ARG A 151 -21.11 -23.64 21.62
CA ARG A 151 -22.38 -23.68 20.86
C ARG A 151 -22.37 -24.66 19.68
N GLY A 152 -21.30 -25.44 19.51
CA GLY A 152 -21.12 -26.33 18.36
C GLY A 152 -20.88 -25.56 17.06
N LEU A 153 -21.10 -26.16 15.89
CA LEU A 153 -21.12 -25.45 14.61
C LEU A 153 -22.52 -24.87 14.32
N PRO A 154 -22.64 -23.65 13.77
CA PRO A 154 -23.94 -23.17 13.28
C PRO A 154 -24.43 -24.00 12.07
N ALA A 155 -25.69 -23.82 11.71
CA ALA A 155 -26.30 -24.53 10.58
C ALA A 155 -25.66 -24.12 9.25
N THR A 156 -25.27 -22.84 9.14
CA THR A 156 -24.69 -22.29 7.91
C THR A 156 -23.40 -21.53 8.15
N GLN A 157 -22.54 -21.49 7.12
CA GLN A 157 -21.33 -20.68 7.14
C GLN A 157 -21.66 -19.17 7.23
N ALA A 158 -22.82 -18.77 6.69
CA ALA A 158 -23.28 -17.39 6.69
C ALA A 158 -23.59 -16.89 8.11
N GLU A 159 -24.23 -17.74 8.94
CA GLU A 159 -24.43 -17.44 10.37
C GLU A 159 -23.11 -17.22 11.09
N LEU A 160 -22.13 -18.11 10.87
CA LEU A 160 -20.81 -17.98 11.50
C LEU A 160 -20.09 -16.69 11.11
N ILE A 161 -20.23 -16.28 9.84
CA ILE A 161 -19.68 -15.01 9.34
C ILE A 161 -20.39 -13.82 9.99
N ALA A 162 -21.73 -13.85 10.08
CA ALA A 162 -22.52 -12.79 10.69
C ALA A 162 -22.22 -12.63 12.19
N GLU A 163 -22.01 -13.73 12.91
CA GLU A 163 -21.62 -13.69 14.32
C GLU A 163 -20.24 -13.05 14.52
N MET A 164 -19.26 -13.39 13.69
CA MET A 164 -17.92 -12.77 13.77
C MET A 164 -17.93 -11.30 13.32
N GLN A 165 -18.86 -10.92 12.45
CA GLN A 165 -19.11 -9.50 12.14
C GLN A 165 -19.68 -8.75 13.34
N GLY A 166 -20.67 -9.32 14.02
CA GLY A 166 -21.20 -8.77 15.27
C GLY A 166 -20.13 -8.61 16.34
N TRP A 167 -19.29 -9.64 16.51
CA TRP A 167 -18.15 -9.58 17.44
C TRP A 167 -17.18 -8.43 17.12
N PHE A 168 -16.87 -8.18 15.84
CA PHE A 168 -16.04 -7.03 15.46
C PHE A 168 -16.72 -5.69 15.73
N ALA A 169 -18.03 -5.59 15.52
CA ALA A 169 -18.79 -4.38 15.82
C ALA A 169 -18.74 -4.07 17.32
N ASP A 170 -18.90 -5.09 18.16
CA ASP A 170 -18.88 -4.99 19.63
C ASP A 170 -17.49 -4.63 20.18
N GLN A 171 -16.41 -5.13 19.57
CA GLN A 171 -15.03 -4.92 20.02
C GLN A 171 -14.41 -3.60 19.55
N SER A 172 -14.90 -3.01 18.46
CA SER A 172 -14.29 -1.83 17.83
C SER A 172 -15.13 -0.55 17.94
N ASP A 173 -16.22 -0.57 18.73
CA ASP A 173 -17.21 0.51 18.82
C ASP A 173 -17.71 0.95 17.43
N GLY A 174 -17.78 0.00 16.49
CA GLY A 174 -18.11 0.22 15.08
C GLY A 174 -17.10 1.02 14.23
N MET A 175 -15.98 1.49 14.79
CA MET A 175 -15.05 2.39 14.08
C MET A 175 -14.08 1.67 13.12
N LYS A 176 -13.84 0.36 13.29
CA LYS A 176 -12.88 -0.39 12.45
C LYS A 176 -13.37 -1.81 12.18
N MET A 177 -14.30 -1.96 11.23
CA MET A 177 -14.84 -3.25 10.79
C MET A 177 -14.19 -3.74 9.48
N PRO A 178 -13.74 -5.01 9.42
CA PRO A 178 -13.36 -5.63 8.16
C PRO A 178 -14.58 -5.94 7.29
N ASP A 179 -14.41 -5.95 5.97
CA ASP A 179 -15.49 -6.28 5.04
C ASP A 179 -15.91 -7.77 5.15
N SER A 180 -17.17 -8.06 4.79
CA SER A 180 -17.73 -9.42 4.83
C SER A 180 -16.89 -10.42 4.04
N ARG A 181 -16.23 -9.96 2.97
CA ARG A 181 -15.38 -10.78 2.11
C ARG A 181 -14.11 -11.22 2.83
N SER A 182 -13.45 -10.34 3.59
CA SER A 182 -12.25 -10.65 4.36
C SER A 182 -12.53 -11.64 5.49
N ILE A 183 -13.64 -11.45 6.21
CA ILE A 183 -14.09 -12.37 7.27
C ILE A 183 -14.42 -13.74 6.66
N ARG A 184 -15.20 -13.78 5.57
CA ARG A 184 -15.53 -15.02 4.86
C ARG A 184 -14.27 -15.78 4.41
N ARG A 185 -13.26 -15.09 3.86
CA ARG A 185 -12.01 -15.71 3.39
C ARG A 185 -11.29 -16.45 4.52
N ARG A 186 -11.33 -15.93 5.75
CA ARG A 186 -10.71 -16.52 6.94
C ARG A 186 -11.53 -17.65 7.54
N ILE A 187 -12.86 -17.54 7.55
CA ILE A 187 -13.76 -18.57 8.11
C ILE A 187 -13.88 -19.79 7.19
N THR A 188 -13.88 -19.61 5.86
CA THR A 188 -14.06 -20.70 4.88
C THR A 188 -13.14 -21.91 5.08
N PRO A 189 -11.81 -21.76 5.25
CA PRO A 189 -10.93 -22.91 5.47
C PRO A 189 -11.24 -23.65 6.78
N ILE A 190 -11.53 -22.92 7.86
CA ILE A 190 -11.88 -23.49 9.18
C ILE A 190 -13.20 -24.26 9.08
N TRP A 191 -14.22 -23.64 8.47
CA TRP A 191 -15.52 -24.25 8.22
C TRP A 191 -15.42 -25.57 7.46
N ARG A 192 -14.60 -25.60 6.39
CA ARG A 192 -14.37 -26.82 5.60
C ARG A 192 -13.61 -27.89 6.36
N ALA A 193 -12.68 -27.50 7.23
CA ALA A 193 -11.92 -28.44 8.06
C ALA A 193 -12.83 -29.09 9.11
N LEU A 194 -13.63 -28.30 9.82
CA LEU A 194 -14.52 -28.78 10.87
C LEU A 194 -15.67 -29.66 10.34
N ARG A 195 -16.16 -29.41 9.12
CA ARG A 195 -17.15 -30.28 8.47
C ARG A 195 -16.56 -31.49 7.76
N LYS A 196 -15.24 -31.55 7.58
CA LYS A 196 -14.58 -32.72 6.98
C LYS A 196 -14.50 -33.91 7.92
N GLU A 197 -14.81 -33.73 9.19
CA GLU A 197 -15.02 -34.83 10.16
C GLU A 197 -16.45 -35.41 10.08
N ASP A 198 -17.37 -34.80 9.31
CA ASP A 198 -18.75 -35.27 9.10
C ASP A 198 -18.96 -35.94 7.71
N ALA A 199 -17.89 -36.39 7.04
CA ALA A 199 -17.96 -37.10 5.74
C ALA A 199 -17.33 -38.50 5.80
#